data_AF-A0A7T7CDD9-F1
#
_entry.id   AF-A0A7T7CDD9-F1
#
_cell.length_a   1.000
_cell.length_b   1.000
_cell.length_c   1.000
_cell.angle_alpha   90.00
_cell.angle_beta   90.00
_cell.angle_gamma   90.00
#
_symmetry.space_group_name_H-M   'P 1'
#
loop_
_entity.id
_entity.type
_entity.pdbx_description
1 polymer ?
#
loop_
_entity_poly.entity_id
_entity_poly.type
_entity_poly.pdbx_seq_one_letter_code
_entity_poly.pdbx_strand_id
1 'polypeptide(L)'
;MEILTSKQQRFIRRYEEWIDQVVDALMMVVQFYRDGHEEQGDRLLTETMAGFERFGEENITMHSVFGRSEKHLHEWDLFQQQINETLEVPSFSEPVEKVGHITKKTLPAFKRWRTIVEAILLES
;
A
#
# COMPACT_ATOMS: atom_id res chain seq x y z
N MET A 1 8.52 6.63 -24.21
CA MET A 1 8.71 6.17 -22.83
C MET A 1 9.93 6.89 -22.29
N GLU A 2 9.76 7.80 -21.34
CA GLU A 2 10.91 8.48 -20.73
C GLU A 2 11.48 7.63 -19.61
N ILE A 3 12.77 7.35 -19.69
CA ILE A 3 13.54 6.55 -18.74
C ILE A 3 13.58 7.28 -17.40
N LEU A 4 13.24 6.59 -16.30
CA LEU A 4 13.39 7.14 -14.96
C LEU A 4 14.85 7.49 -14.68
N THR A 5 15.09 8.64 -14.04
CA THR A 5 16.43 8.97 -13.57
C THR A 5 16.91 7.96 -12.52
N SER A 6 18.23 7.79 -12.35
CA SER A 6 18.79 6.88 -11.34
C SER A 6 18.39 7.24 -9.90
N LYS A 7 17.96 8.49 -9.65
CA LYS A 7 17.38 8.89 -8.36
C LYS A 7 15.94 8.40 -8.20
N GLN A 8 15.11 8.56 -9.24
CA GLN A 8 13.74 8.05 -9.26
C GLN A 8 13.71 6.52 -9.19
N GLN A 9 14.54 5.81 -9.97
CA GLN A 9 14.64 4.35 -9.88
C GLN A 9 14.99 3.87 -8.47
N ARG A 10 15.97 4.49 -7.80
CA ARG A 10 16.30 4.13 -6.41
C ARG A 10 15.17 4.45 -5.44
N PHE A 11 14.48 5.56 -5.62
CA PHE A 11 13.32 5.91 -4.80
C PHE A 11 12.21 4.87 -4.97
N ILE A 12 11.87 4.51 -6.21
CA ILE A 12 10.82 3.55 -6.53
C ILE A 12 11.16 2.13 -6.08
N ARG A 13 12.43 1.70 -6.15
CA ARG A 13 12.86 0.41 -5.57
C ARG A 13 12.64 0.35 -4.06
N ARG A 14 12.98 1.41 -3.32
CA ARG A 14 12.70 1.46 -1.87
C ARG A 14 11.20 1.48 -1.58
N TYR A 15 10.43 2.11 -2.45
CA TYR A 15 8.98 2.13 -2.34
C TYR A 15 8.37 0.75 -2.60
N GLU A 16 8.85 0.02 -3.61
CA GLU A 16 8.50 -1.37 -3.86
C GLU A 16 8.84 -2.27 -2.66
N GLU A 17 10.06 -2.18 -2.14
CA GLU A 17 10.48 -2.91 -0.93
C GLU A 17 9.60 -2.59 0.27
N TRP A 18 9.17 -1.33 0.42
CA TRP A 18 8.23 -0.92 1.46
C TRP A 18 6.84 -1.53 1.28
N ILE A 19 6.33 -1.60 0.04
CA ILE A 19 5.05 -2.27 -0.24
C ILE A 19 5.13 -3.75 0.14
N ASP A 20 6.22 -4.44 -0.19
CA ASP A 20 6.41 -5.85 0.17
C ASP A 20 6.41 -6.02 1.71
N GLN A 21 7.10 -5.15 2.45
CA GLN A 21 7.06 -5.15 3.92
C GLN A 21 5.65 -4.94 4.48
N VAL A 22 4.87 -4.06 3.86
CA VAL A 22 3.48 -3.81 4.27
C VAL A 22 2.60 -5.03 4.01
N VAL A 23 2.79 -5.71 2.87
CA VAL A 23 2.06 -6.95 2.58
C VAL A 23 2.33 -8.01 3.66
N ASP A 24 3.58 -8.14 4.10
CA ASP A 24 3.95 -9.05 5.19
C ASP A 24 3.33 -8.62 6.53
N ALA A 25 3.36 -7.33 6.86
CA ALA A 25 2.74 -6.79 8.06
C ALA A 25 1.21 -7.00 8.05
N LEU A 26 0.54 -6.83 6.92
CA LEU A 26 -0.89 -7.08 6.76
C LEU A 26 -1.26 -8.56 7.00
N MET A 27 -0.40 -9.50 6.58
CA MET A 27 -0.60 -10.91 6.89
C MET A 27 -0.47 -11.17 8.40
N MET A 28 0.45 -10.48 9.08
CA MET A 28 0.57 -10.54 10.54
C MET A 28 -0.64 -9.94 11.26
N VAL A 29 -1.17 -8.81 10.78
CA VAL A 29 -2.42 -8.21 11.29
C VAL A 29 -3.58 -9.21 11.18
N VAL A 30 -3.72 -9.89 10.04
CA VAL A 30 -4.73 -10.94 9.86
C VAL A 30 -4.56 -12.07 10.89
N GLN A 31 -3.32 -12.45 11.18
CA GLN A 31 -3.05 -13.48 12.19
C GLN A 31 -3.45 -13.01 13.59
N PHE A 32 -3.13 -11.76 13.96
CA PHE A 32 -3.57 -11.19 15.24
C PHE A 32 -5.08 -11.19 15.40
N TYR A 33 -5.85 -10.80 14.39
CA TYR A 33 -7.31 -10.85 14.46
C TYR A 33 -7.85 -12.28 14.58
N ARG A 34 -7.21 -13.26 13.94
CA ARG A 34 -7.60 -14.68 14.07
C ARG A 34 -7.33 -15.25 15.45
N ASP A 35 -6.27 -14.78 16.10
CA ASP A 35 -5.83 -15.24 17.42
C ASP A 35 -6.50 -14.48 18.58
N GLY A 36 -7.37 -13.50 18.28
CA GLY A 36 -8.07 -12.69 19.28
C GLY A 36 -7.23 -11.55 19.86
N HIS A 37 -6.12 -11.18 19.20
CA HIS A 37 -5.22 -10.09 19.57
C HIS A 37 -5.57 -8.80 18.82
N GLU A 38 -6.81 -8.35 18.95
CA GLU A 38 -7.32 -7.22 18.15
C GLU A 38 -6.56 -5.92 18.33
N GLU A 39 -6.23 -5.55 19.58
CA GLU A 39 -5.51 -4.30 19.86
C GLU A 39 -4.13 -4.29 19.18
N GLN A 40 -3.43 -5.43 19.19
CA GLN A 40 -2.14 -5.59 18.52
C GLN A 40 -2.30 -5.51 17.00
N GLY A 41 -3.35 -6.13 16.45
CA GLY A 41 -3.70 -6.04 15.04
C GLY A 41 -4.00 -4.61 14.61
N ASP A 42 -4.84 -3.90 15.35
CA ASP A 42 -5.25 -2.51 15.06
C ASP A 42 -4.05 -1.56 15.14
N ARG A 43 -3.18 -1.72 16.16
CA ARG A 43 -1.96 -0.92 16.31
C ARG A 43 -1.00 -1.16 15.14
N LEU A 44 -0.69 -2.42 14.83
CA LEU A 44 0.23 -2.75 13.73
C LEU A 44 -0.32 -2.25 12.40
N LEU A 45 -1.63 -2.40 12.16
CA LEU A 45 -2.28 -1.90 10.94
C LEU A 45 -2.11 -0.38 10.79
N THR A 46 -2.43 0.36 11.85
CA THR A 46 -2.34 1.82 11.86
C THR A 46 -0.90 2.29 11.62
N GLU A 47 0.06 1.72 12.34
CA GLU A 47 1.49 2.04 12.19
C GLU A 47 2.00 1.73 10.77
N THR A 48 1.57 0.60 10.22
CA THR A 48 1.94 0.17 8.87
C THR A 48 1.39 1.13 7.81
N MET A 49 0.13 1.54 7.94
CA MET A 49 -0.52 2.46 6.99
C MET A 49 0.02 3.89 7.11
N ALA A 50 0.30 4.38 8.33
CA ALA A 50 0.91 5.70 8.55
C ALA A 50 2.25 5.85 7.82
N GLY A 51 3.00 4.75 7.65
CA GLY A 51 4.22 4.74 6.86
C GLY A 51 4.06 5.08 5.37
N PHE A 52 2.82 5.19 4.85
CA PHE A 52 2.54 5.71 3.51
C PHE A 52 2.40 7.23 3.42
N GLU A 53 2.30 7.96 4.53
CA GLU A 53 2.22 9.44 4.50
C GLU A 53 3.40 10.04 3.72
N ARG A 54 4.61 9.46 3.87
CA ARG A 54 5.81 9.87 3.12
C ARG A 54 5.75 9.58 1.61
N PHE A 55 4.75 8.84 1.14
CA PHE A 55 4.53 8.44 -0.26
C PHE A 55 3.15 8.89 -0.79
N GLY A 56 2.45 9.74 -0.04
CA GLY A 56 1.12 10.25 -0.42
C GLY A 56 1.17 11.33 -1.49
N GLU A 57 0.02 11.97 -1.71
CA GLU A 57 -0.21 12.98 -2.76
C GLU A 57 0.78 14.16 -2.72
N GLU A 58 1.29 14.54 -1.55
CA GLU A 58 2.28 15.63 -1.47
C GLU A 58 3.69 15.22 -1.95
N ASN A 59 3.91 13.94 -2.25
CA ASN A 59 5.21 13.46 -2.68
C ASN A 59 5.46 13.80 -4.17
N ILE A 60 6.24 14.86 -4.38
CA ILE A 60 6.67 15.34 -5.71
C ILE A 60 7.33 14.22 -6.55
N THR A 61 8.06 13.30 -5.92
CA THR A 61 8.70 12.19 -6.65
C THR A 61 7.66 11.19 -7.14
N MET A 62 6.66 10.85 -6.34
CA MET A 62 5.53 10.00 -6.75
C MET A 62 4.77 10.64 -7.92
N HIS A 63 4.38 11.91 -7.82
CA HIS A 63 3.75 12.64 -8.93
C HIS A 63 4.63 12.65 -10.18
N SER A 64 5.95 12.86 -10.02
CA SER A 64 6.88 12.87 -11.15
C SER A 64 6.99 11.51 -11.85
N VAL A 65 6.68 10.41 -11.18
CA VAL A 65 6.78 9.03 -11.72
C VAL A 65 5.43 8.57 -12.25
N PHE A 66 4.38 8.65 -11.44
CA PHE A 66 3.06 8.10 -11.77
C PHE A 66 2.14 9.13 -12.47
N GLY A 67 2.34 10.43 -12.24
CA GLY A 67 1.55 11.50 -12.85
C GLY A 67 1.78 11.72 -14.35
N ARG A 68 2.69 10.97 -14.98
CA ARG A 68 3.02 11.08 -16.40
C ARG A 68 2.05 10.33 -17.32
N SER A 69 1.27 9.42 -16.76
CA SER A 69 0.28 8.61 -17.48
C SER A 69 -1.02 8.69 -16.71
N GLU A 70 -2.11 9.08 -17.37
CA GLU A 70 -3.43 9.12 -16.74
C GLU A 70 -3.80 7.77 -16.13
N LYS A 71 -3.39 6.67 -16.76
CA LYS A 71 -3.58 5.32 -16.23
C LYS A 71 -2.82 5.09 -14.92
N HIS A 72 -1.55 5.49 -14.85
CA HIS A 72 -0.73 5.28 -13.64
C HIS A 72 -1.16 6.20 -12.50
N LEU A 73 -1.55 7.44 -12.83
CA LEU A 73 -2.12 8.37 -11.86
C LEU A 73 -3.43 7.82 -11.29
N HIS A 74 -4.34 7.34 -12.14
CA HIS A 74 -5.59 6.74 -11.69
C HIS A 74 -5.38 5.52 -10.77
N GLU A 75 -4.46 4.62 -11.11
CA GLU A 75 -4.15 3.48 -10.25
C GLU A 75 -3.51 3.91 -8.92
N TRP A 76 -2.72 4.99 -8.93
CA TRP A 76 -2.17 5.56 -7.71
C TRP A 76 -3.27 6.13 -6.81
N ASP A 77 -4.21 6.88 -7.37
CA ASP A 77 -5.36 7.44 -6.64
C ASP A 77 -6.20 6.33 -6.00
N LEU A 78 -6.50 5.25 -6.76
CA LEU A 78 -7.21 4.08 -6.24
C LEU A 78 -6.44 3.40 -5.10
N PHE A 79 -5.11 3.37 -5.19
CA PHE A 79 -4.27 2.81 -4.13
C PHE A 79 -4.27 3.71 -2.87
N GLN A 80 -4.21 5.03 -3.02
CA GLN A 80 -4.36 5.97 -1.90
C GLN A 80 -5.72 5.84 -1.22
N GLN A 81 -6.80 5.73 -2.01
CA GLN A 81 -8.13 5.46 -1.48
C GLN A 81 -8.16 4.15 -0.68
N GLN A 82 -7.53 3.09 -1.17
CA GLN A 82 -7.47 1.81 -0.45
C GLN A 82 -6.72 1.91 0.88
N ILE A 83 -5.65 2.72 0.96
CA ILE A 83 -4.95 2.99 2.22
C ILE A 83 -5.91 3.63 3.22
N ASN A 84 -6.65 4.66 2.80
CA ASN A 84 -7.63 5.33 3.64
C ASN A 84 -8.76 4.39 4.08
N GLU A 85 -9.31 3.58 3.18
CA GLU A 85 -10.31 2.56 3.54
C GLU A 85 -9.76 1.52 4.52
N THR A 86 -8.47 1.20 4.44
CA THR A 86 -7.81 0.24 5.34
C THR A 86 -7.64 0.83 6.74
N LEU A 87 -7.42 2.14 6.86
CA LEU A 87 -7.36 2.84 8.14
C LEU A 87 -8.68 2.82 8.91
N GLU A 88 -9.80 2.55 8.23
CA GLU A 88 -11.12 2.40 8.86
C GLU A 88 -11.37 0.99 9.42
N VAL A 89 -10.55 -0.01 9.08
CA VAL A 89 -10.74 -1.41 9.53
C VAL A 89 -10.79 -1.57 11.06
N PRO A 90 -10.00 -0.86 11.88
CA PRO A 90 -10.10 -0.93 13.34
C PRO A 90 -11.49 -0.57 13.89
N SER A 91 -12.29 0.20 13.14
CA SER A 91 -13.66 0.57 13.52
C SER A 91 -14.69 -0.56 13.39
N PHE A 92 -14.34 -1.66 12.71
CA PHE A 92 -15.26 -2.77 12.51
C PHE A 92 -15.43 -3.53 13.83
N SER A 93 -16.67 -3.93 14.11
CA SER A 93 -17.03 -4.51 15.41
C SER A 93 -16.62 -5.98 15.53
N GLU A 94 -16.50 -6.69 14.40
CA GLU A 94 -16.28 -8.13 14.39
C GLU A 94 -14.92 -8.48 13.76
N PRO A 95 -14.06 -9.28 14.43
CA PRO A 95 -12.76 -9.70 13.90
C PRO A 95 -12.83 -10.37 12.52
N VAL A 96 -13.91 -11.10 12.26
CA VAL A 96 -14.14 -11.76 10.96
C VAL A 96 -14.34 -10.76 9.83
N GLU A 97 -14.94 -9.60 10.12
CA GLU A 97 -15.10 -8.51 9.15
C GLU A 97 -13.76 -7.83 8.89
N LYS A 98 -12.95 -7.59 9.94
CA LYS A 98 -11.58 -7.05 9.81
C LYS A 98 -10.71 -7.95 8.92
N VAL A 99 -10.68 -9.25 9.22
CA VAL A 99 -9.96 -10.26 8.41
C VAL A 99 -10.51 -10.30 6.99
N GLY A 100 -11.83 -10.31 6.84
CA GLY A 100 -12.49 -10.34 5.53
C GLY A 100 -12.11 -9.14 4.67
N HIS A 101 -12.08 -7.95 5.24
CA HIS A 101 -11.69 -6.73 4.53
C HIS A 101 -10.23 -6.79 4.09
N ILE A 102 -9.30 -7.11 5.00
CA ILE A 102 -7.88 -7.14 4.66
C ILE A 102 -7.60 -8.19 3.58
N THR A 103 -8.16 -9.40 3.72
CA THR A 103 -7.86 -10.51 2.80
C THR A 103 -8.53 -10.39 1.44
N LYS A 104 -9.73 -9.78 1.36
CA LYS A 104 -10.50 -9.69 0.11
C LYS A 104 -10.34 -8.35 -0.63
N LYS A 105 -9.93 -7.29 0.07
CA LYS A 105 -9.77 -5.94 -0.51
C LYS A 105 -8.35 -5.43 -0.43
N THR A 106 -7.84 -5.21 0.79
CA THR A 106 -6.55 -4.56 1.01
C THR A 106 -5.40 -5.33 0.37
N LEU A 107 -5.20 -6.60 0.72
CA LEU A 107 -4.09 -7.40 0.20
C LEU A 107 -4.09 -7.50 -1.35
N PRO A 108 -5.22 -7.79 -2.02
CA PRO A 108 -5.29 -7.75 -3.48
C PRO A 108 -4.91 -6.39 -4.09
N ALA A 109 -5.36 -5.28 -3.51
CA ALA A 109 -5.06 -3.95 -4.01
C ALA A 109 -3.56 -3.60 -3.86
N PHE A 110 -2.94 -3.96 -2.72
CA PHE A 110 -1.51 -3.80 -2.51
C PHE A 110 -0.69 -4.64 -3.49
N LYS A 111 -1.09 -5.88 -3.74
CA LYS A 111 -0.44 -6.74 -4.74
C LYS A 111 -0.56 -6.18 -6.15
N ARG A 112 -1.75 -5.70 -6.54
CA ARG A 112 -1.98 -5.04 -7.84
C ARG A 112 -1.05 -3.83 -8.00
N TRP A 113 -1.01 -2.97 -6.98
CA TRP A 113 -0.18 -1.78 -7.00
C TRP A 113 1.31 -2.12 -7.11
N ARG A 114 1.78 -3.10 -6.34
CA ARG A 114 3.15 -3.62 -6.41
C ARG A 114 3.53 -4.06 -7.83
N THR A 115 2.66 -4.77 -8.53
CA THR A 115 2.88 -5.15 -9.94
C THR A 115 3.01 -3.95 -10.87
N ILE A 116 2.25 -2.87 -10.65
CA ILE A 116 2.36 -1.63 -11.43
C ILE A 116 3.69 -0.93 -11.18
N VAL A 117 4.09 -0.84 -9.90
CA VAL A 117 5.38 -0.27 -9.50
C VAL A 117 6.55 -1.04 -10.12
N GLU A 118 6.50 -2.37 -10.09
CA GLU A 118 7.48 -3.26 -10.69
C GLU A 118 7.56 -3.09 -12.22
N ALA A 119 6.41 -3.02 -12.90
CA ALA A 119 6.36 -2.78 -14.34
C ALA A 119 7.05 -1.46 -14.73
N ILE A 120 6.81 -0.39 -13.98
CA ILE A 120 7.47 0.91 -14.20
C ILE A 120 8.99 0.77 -14.05
N LEU A 121 9.48 0.01 -13.07
CA LEU A 121 10.91 -0.23 -12.88
C LEU A 121 11.55 -1.04 -14.01
N LEU A 122 10.83 -2.00 -14.60
CA LEU A 122 11.30 -2.82 -15.71
C LEU A 122 11.29 -2.08 -17.06
N GLU A 123 10.35 -1.16 -17.22
CA GLU A 123 10.24 -0.29 -18.40
C GLU A 123 11.27 0.87 -18.38
N SER A 124 11.90 1.14 -17.24
CA SER A 124 12.87 2.24 -17.06
C SER A 124 14.30 1.86 -17.38
#